data_AF-A0A270NAI7-F1
#
_entry.id   AF-A0A270NAI7-F1
#
_cell.length_a   1.000
_cell.length_b   1.000
_cell.length_c   1.000
_cell.angle_alpha   90.00
_cell.angle_beta   90.00
_cell.angle_gamma   90.00
#
_symmetry.space_group_name_H-M   'P 1'
#
loop_
_entity.id
_entity.type
_entity.pdbx_description
1 polymer ?
#
loop_
_entity_poly.entity_id
_entity_poly.type
_entity_poly.pdbx_seq_one_letter_code
_entity_poly.pdbx_strand_id
1 'polypeptide(L)'
;MARLKDAGWTLDALSDEDQQLVALWRMEADINNGGFMQFLCNWGDPTCQLALRALQAMGAVQTHAILAGMRGLLDRLEDDPAIEELADLYDALSEDEQQALEAFEEAYFERPEDLARLGLLHFGAERL
;
A
#
# COMPACT_ATOMS: atom_id res chain seq x y z
N MET A 1 9.75 -6.01 12.58
CA MET A 1 9.26 -7.41 12.59
C MET A 1 9.24 -8.07 13.97
N ALA A 2 10.28 -7.96 14.82
CA ALA A 2 10.24 -8.59 16.17
C ALA A 2 9.01 -8.16 16.99
N ARG A 3 8.69 -6.86 17.03
CA ARG A 3 7.50 -6.32 17.72
C ARG A 3 6.18 -6.91 17.21
N LEU A 4 6.02 -7.07 15.89
CA LEU A 4 4.83 -7.70 15.29
C LEU A 4 4.72 -9.17 15.69
N LYS A 5 5.84 -9.89 15.74
CA LYS A 5 5.87 -11.27 16.21
C LYS A 5 5.50 -11.38 17.69
N ASP A 6 6.01 -10.48 18.53
CA ASP A 6 5.69 -10.42 19.97
C ASP A 6 4.21 -10.07 20.21
N ALA A 7 3.61 -9.29 19.32
CA ALA A 7 2.18 -9.01 19.27
C ALA A 7 1.33 -10.15 18.66
N GLY A 8 1.91 -11.34 18.43
CA GLY A 8 1.20 -12.49 17.87
C GLY A 8 0.67 -12.25 16.45
N TRP A 9 1.38 -11.45 15.65
CA TRP A 9 0.99 -11.03 14.30
C TRP A 9 -0.24 -10.12 14.22
N THR A 10 -0.68 -9.58 15.36
CA THR A 10 -1.80 -8.63 15.42
C THR A 10 -1.30 -7.22 15.14
N LEU A 11 -1.64 -6.68 13.97
CA LEU A 11 -1.21 -5.34 13.56
C LEU A 11 -1.73 -4.27 14.52
N ASP A 12 -3.02 -4.33 14.87
CA ASP A 12 -3.69 -3.33 15.71
C ASP A 12 -3.19 -3.29 17.16
N ALA A 13 -2.40 -4.29 17.57
CA ALA A 13 -1.76 -4.32 18.88
C ALA A 13 -0.42 -3.55 18.91
N LEU A 14 0.04 -3.06 17.76
CA LEU A 14 1.26 -2.26 17.63
C LEU A 14 0.98 -0.77 17.80
N SER A 15 2.04 0.00 18.04
CA SER A 15 1.97 1.47 17.97
C SER A 15 1.59 1.94 16.56
N ASP A 16 0.96 3.10 16.42
CA ASP A 16 0.58 3.66 15.12
C ASP A 16 1.78 3.78 14.16
N GLU A 17 2.97 4.11 14.70
CA GLU A 17 4.23 4.17 13.95
C GLU A 17 4.67 2.78 13.44
N ASP A 18 4.63 1.76 14.31
CA ASP A 18 4.96 0.38 13.91
C ASP A 18 3.93 -0.19 12.92
N GLN A 19 2.65 0.19 13.04
CA GLN A 19 1.61 -0.22 12.08
C GLN A 19 1.89 0.34 10.68
N GLN A 20 2.22 1.64 10.60
CA GLN A 20 2.62 2.31 9.37
C GLN A 20 3.86 1.67 8.73
N LEU A 21 4.88 1.34 9.53
CA LEU A 21 6.08 0.67 9.05
C LEU A 21 5.79 -0.73 8.50
N VAL A 22 4.92 -1.51 9.16
CA VAL A 22 4.49 -2.82 8.66
C VAL A 22 3.69 -2.69 7.37
N ALA A 23 2.82 -1.69 7.25
CA ALA A 23 2.04 -1.44 6.05
C ALA A 23 2.93 -1.06 4.85
N LEU A 24 3.93 -0.17 5.04
CA LEU A 24 4.93 0.14 4.02
C LEU A 24 5.68 -1.10 3.55
N TRP A 25 6.14 -1.93 4.50
CA TRP A 25 6.86 -3.15 4.15
C TRP A 25 5.99 -4.13 3.36
N ARG A 26 4.72 -4.32 3.75
CA ARG A 26 3.76 -5.17 3.02
C ARG A 26 3.51 -4.64 1.61
N MET A 27 3.33 -3.34 1.47
CA MET A 27 3.17 -2.65 0.19
C MET A 27 4.37 -2.90 -0.71
N GLU A 28 5.58 -2.58 -0.25
CA GLU A 28 6.78 -2.79 -1.07
C GLU A 28 6.98 -4.27 -1.43
N ALA A 29 6.74 -5.19 -0.49
CA ALA A 29 6.91 -6.62 -0.74
C ALA A 29 5.93 -7.14 -1.80
N ASP A 30 4.65 -6.84 -1.69
CA ASP A 30 3.64 -7.40 -2.59
C ASP A 30 3.56 -6.67 -3.93
N ILE A 31 3.69 -5.35 -3.97
CA ILE A 31 3.72 -4.61 -5.24
C ILE A 31 4.92 -5.05 -6.09
N ASN A 32 6.10 -5.25 -5.48
CA ASN A 32 7.25 -5.76 -6.22
C ASN A 32 7.12 -7.24 -6.65
N ASN A 33 6.26 -8.02 -6.00
CA ASN A 33 6.10 -9.45 -6.31
C ASN A 33 4.98 -9.73 -7.31
N GLY A 34 3.87 -9.00 -7.26
CA GLY A 34 2.70 -9.24 -8.09
C GLY A 34 1.77 -8.03 -8.22
N GLY A 35 2.31 -6.82 -8.08
CA GLY A 35 1.58 -5.59 -8.32
C GLY A 35 0.64 -5.18 -7.18
N PHE A 36 -0.08 -4.10 -7.44
CA PHE A 36 -1.02 -3.48 -6.50
C PHE A 36 -2.17 -4.42 -6.11
N MET A 37 -2.69 -5.20 -7.07
CA MET A 37 -3.76 -6.16 -6.78
C MET A 37 -3.31 -7.23 -5.79
N GLN A 38 -2.08 -7.75 -5.90
CA GLN A 38 -1.58 -8.71 -4.90
C GLN A 38 -1.52 -8.07 -3.51
N PHE A 39 -1.03 -6.84 -3.41
CA PHE A 39 -0.98 -6.10 -2.14
C PHE A 39 -2.38 -5.93 -1.53
N LEU A 40 -3.36 -5.51 -2.33
CA LEU A 40 -4.72 -5.30 -1.86
C LEU A 40 -5.40 -6.61 -1.47
N CYS A 41 -5.31 -7.66 -2.29
CA CYS A 41 -5.91 -8.96 -2.00
C CYS A 41 -5.33 -9.60 -0.73
N ASN A 42 -4.04 -9.41 -0.46
CA ASN A 42 -3.39 -10.01 0.71
C ASN A 42 -3.70 -9.27 2.03
N TRP A 43 -3.88 -7.94 1.98
CA TRP A 43 -3.89 -7.13 3.21
C TRP A 43 -5.09 -6.18 3.36
N GLY A 44 -5.90 -6.05 2.31
CA GLY A 44 -7.11 -5.23 2.27
C GLY A 44 -6.86 -3.72 2.29
N ASP A 45 -7.95 -2.97 2.07
CA ASP A 45 -7.95 -1.52 2.09
C ASP A 45 -7.41 -0.91 3.40
N PRO A 46 -7.71 -1.42 4.61
CA PRO A 46 -7.17 -0.83 5.85
C PRO A 46 -5.63 -0.78 5.86
N THR A 47 -4.96 -1.79 5.31
CA THR A 47 -3.49 -1.77 5.19
C THR A 47 -3.04 -0.81 4.09
N CYS A 48 -3.79 -0.69 2.99
CA CYS A 48 -3.54 0.31 1.95
C CYS A 48 -3.60 1.74 2.50
N GLN A 49 -4.62 2.05 3.31
CA GLN A 49 -4.77 3.35 3.96
C GLN A 49 -3.62 3.65 4.94
N LEU A 50 -3.16 2.64 5.69
CA LEU A 50 -1.98 2.78 6.54
C LEU A 50 -0.70 3.06 5.72
N ALA A 51 -0.52 2.41 4.57
CA ALA A 51 0.61 2.67 3.68
C ALA A 51 0.55 4.08 3.10
N LEU A 52 -0.61 4.56 2.66
CA LEU A 52 -0.82 5.94 2.21
C LEU A 52 -0.44 6.95 3.30
N ARG A 53 -0.94 6.76 4.53
CA ARG A 53 -0.57 7.61 5.67
C ARG A 53 0.93 7.63 5.92
N ALA A 54 1.58 6.47 5.83
CA ALA A 54 3.02 6.34 6.04
C ALA A 54 3.83 7.07 4.96
N LEU A 55 3.46 6.91 3.68
CA LEU A 55 4.07 7.62 2.54
C LEU A 55 3.93 9.13 2.69
N GLN A 56 2.76 9.60 3.12
CA GLN A 56 2.53 11.02 3.40
C GLN A 56 3.42 11.51 4.56
N ALA A 57 3.50 10.75 5.65
CA ALA A 57 4.27 11.12 6.85
C ALA A 57 5.79 11.22 6.58
N MET A 58 6.32 10.30 5.76
CA MET A 58 7.75 10.29 5.38
C MET A 58 8.08 11.25 4.22
N GLY A 59 7.08 11.89 3.62
CA GLY A 59 7.25 12.84 2.52
C GLY A 59 7.52 12.20 1.16
N ALA A 60 7.10 10.95 0.95
CA ALA A 60 7.17 10.26 -0.34
C ALA A 60 5.98 10.68 -1.23
N VAL A 61 6.04 11.90 -1.75
CA VAL A 61 4.91 12.58 -2.41
C VAL A 61 4.52 11.87 -3.71
N GLN A 62 5.50 11.44 -4.50
CA GLN A 62 5.25 10.82 -5.81
C GLN A 62 4.72 9.41 -5.62
N THR A 63 5.34 8.60 -4.76
CA THR A 63 4.86 7.25 -4.45
C THR A 63 3.48 7.30 -3.80
N HIS A 64 3.20 8.27 -2.93
CA HIS A 64 1.87 8.48 -2.38
C HIS A 64 0.84 8.74 -3.49
N ALA A 65 1.12 9.66 -4.41
CA ALA A 65 0.21 10.00 -5.50
C ALA A 65 -0.09 8.79 -6.40
N ILE A 66 0.93 7.98 -6.66
CA ILE A 66 0.82 6.75 -7.44
C ILE A 66 -0.09 5.73 -6.72
N LEU A 67 0.18 5.42 -5.44
CA LEU A 67 -0.64 4.47 -4.68
C LEU A 67 -2.08 4.97 -4.49
N ALA A 68 -2.27 6.27 -4.25
CA ALA A 68 -3.59 6.87 -4.13
C ALA A 68 -4.36 6.81 -5.46
N GLY A 69 -3.67 6.99 -6.59
CA GLY A 69 -4.24 6.82 -7.92
C GLY A 69 -4.74 5.40 -8.17
N MET A 70 -3.90 4.40 -7.87
CA MET A 70 -4.30 2.99 -7.98
C MET A 70 -5.51 2.65 -7.09
N ARG A 71 -5.52 3.12 -5.84
CA ARG A 71 -6.66 2.90 -4.95
C ARG A 71 -7.92 3.61 -5.45
N GLY A 72 -7.79 4.84 -5.94
CA GLY A 72 -8.92 5.64 -6.44
C GLY A 72 -9.64 5.02 -7.63
N LEU A 73 -8.96 4.21 -8.46
CA LEU A 73 -9.61 3.43 -9.52
C LEU A 73 -10.64 2.44 -8.98
N LEU A 74 -10.48 2.01 -7.74
CA LEU A 74 -11.35 1.04 -7.07
C LEU A 74 -12.47 1.69 -6.27
N ASP A 75 -12.49 3.02 -6.12
CA ASP A 75 -13.50 3.73 -5.30
C ASP A 75 -14.93 3.43 -5.78
N ARG A 76 -15.13 3.31 -7.11
CA ARG A 76 -16.46 3.01 -7.67
C ARG A 76 -16.93 1.57 -7.40
N LEU A 77 -16.01 0.67 -7.05
CA LEU A 77 -16.25 -0.77 -6.86
C LEU A 77 -16.49 -1.12 -5.39
N GLU A 78 -16.27 -0.19 -4.46
CA GLU A 78 -16.31 -0.45 -3.02
C GLU A 78 -17.68 -0.90 -2.50
N ASP A 79 -18.75 -0.39 -3.11
CA ASP A 79 -20.15 -0.74 -2.80
C ASP A 79 -20.83 -1.52 -3.94
N ASP A 80 -20.08 -2.01 -4.92
CA ASP A 80 -20.67 -2.73 -6.05
C ASP A 80 -21.09 -4.15 -5.61
N PRO A 81 -22.39 -4.50 -5.64
CA PRO A 81 -22.87 -5.79 -5.19
C PRO A 81 -22.40 -6.96 -6.07
N ALA A 82 -21.82 -6.69 -7.23
CA ALA A 82 -21.20 -7.72 -8.08
C ALA A 82 -19.78 -8.11 -7.61
N ILE A 83 -19.17 -7.36 -6.69
CA ILE A 83 -17.86 -7.69 -6.10
C ILE A 83 -18.10 -8.53 -4.86
N GLU A 84 -17.87 -9.84 -4.97
CA GLU A 84 -18.01 -10.77 -3.86
C GLU A 84 -16.69 -10.92 -3.08
N GLU A 85 -15.57 -10.85 -3.80
CA GLU A 85 -14.21 -10.94 -3.24
C GLU A 85 -13.26 -9.90 -3.84
N LEU A 86 -12.18 -9.57 -3.13
CA LEU A 86 -11.14 -8.64 -3.63
C LEU A 86 -10.50 -9.10 -4.94
N ALA A 87 -10.50 -10.40 -5.22
CA ALA A 87 -9.98 -10.96 -6.46
C ALA A 87 -10.82 -10.55 -7.69
N ASP A 88 -12.12 -10.25 -7.51
CA ASP A 88 -13.02 -9.86 -8.59
C ASP A 88 -12.77 -8.42 -9.08
N LEU A 89 -12.10 -7.61 -8.25
CA LEU A 89 -11.90 -6.19 -8.51
C LEU A 89 -11.17 -5.93 -9.83
N TYR A 90 -10.16 -6.74 -10.17
CA TYR A 90 -9.40 -6.54 -11.41
C TYR A 90 -10.27 -6.76 -12.65
N ASP A 91 -11.05 -7.84 -12.66
CA ASP A 91 -11.94 -8.17 -13.78
C ASP A 91 -13.12 -7.19 -13.89
N ALA A 92 -13.45 -6.50 -12.80
CA ALA A 92 -14.50 -5.48 -12.77
C ALA A 92 -14.05 -4.10 -13.27
N LEU A 93 -12.73 -3.86 -13.41
CA LEU A 93 -12.19 -2.67 -14.04
C LEU A 93 -12.49 -2.69 -15.55
N SER A 94 -12.90 -1.54 -16.09
CA SER A 94 -12.95 -1.32 -17.54
C SER A 94 -11.56 -1.37 -18.16
N GLU A 95 -11.47 -1.56 -19.48
CA GLU A 95 -10.19 -1.57 -20.20
C GLU A 95 -9.38 -0.29 -19.96
N ASP A 96 -10.03 0.88 -19.95
CA ASP A 96 -9.38 2.17 -19.69
C ASP A 96 -8.83 2.25 -18.26
N GLU A 97 -9.52 1.67 -17.28
CA GLU A 97 -9.07 1.66 -15.88
C GLU A 97 -7.96 0.64 -15.65
N GLN A 98 -8.00 -0.51 -16.32
CA GLN A 98 -6.88 -1.47 -16.32
C GLN A 98 -5.63 -0.82 -16.91
N GLN A 99 -5.75 -0.10 -18.02
CA GLN A 99 -4.64 0.64 -18.62
C GLN A 99 -4.12 1.75 -17.69
N ALA A 100 -5.01 2.44 -16.97
CA ALA A 100 -4.62 3.43 -15.97
C ALA A 100 -3.88 2.79 -14.78
N LEU A 101 -4.33 1.62 -14.32
CA LEU A 101 -3.67 0.85 -13.26
C LEU A 101 -2.25 0.44 -13.70
N GLU A 102 -2.10 -0.11 -14.90
CA GLU A 102 -0.80 -0.46 -15.47
C GLU A 102 0.15 0.75 -15.53
N ALA A 103 -0.34 1.92 -15.96
CA ALA A 103 0.47 3.14 -16.01
C ALA A 103 0.94 3.60 -14.62
N PHE A 104 0.12 3.44 -13.57
CA PHE A 104 0.55 3.71 -12.20
C PHE A 104 1.58 2.70 -11.70
N GLU A 105 1.42 1.41 -12.01
CA GLU A 105 2.38 0.39 -11.65
C GLU A 105 3.73 0.63 -12.34
N GLU A 106 3.72 0.96 -13.63
CA GLU A 106 4.94 1.37 -14.36
C GLU A 106 5.62 2.56 -13.67
N ALA A 107 4.87 3.62 -13.34
CA ALA A 107 5.40 4.78 -12.61
C ALA A 107 5.95 4.42 -11.23
N TYR A 108 5.35 3.45 -10.53
CA TYR A 108 5.89 2.92 -9.28
C TYR A 108 7.24 2.22 -9.51
N PHE A 109 7.33 1.39 -10.55
CA PHE A 109 8.55 0.64 -10.88
C PHE A 109 9.70 1.51 -11.39
N GLU A 110 9.43 2.73 -11.87
CA GLU A 110 10.47 3.74 -12.13
C GLU A 110 11.21 4.20 -10.86
N ARG A 111 10.67 3.89 -9.67
CA ARG A 111 11.23 4.25 -8.36
C ARG A 111 11.50 5.76 -8.25
N PRO A 112 10.45 6.60 -8.31
CA PRO A 112 10.60 8.05 -8.31
C PRO A 112 11.23 8.59 -7.02
N GLU A 113 11.19 7.81 -5.92
CA GLU A 113 11.68 8.18 -4.61
C GLU A 113 12.39 6.99 -3.92
N ASP A 114 13.41 7.29 -3.11
CA ASP A 114 14.11 6.30 -2.29
C ASP A 114 13.36 6.06 -0.97
N LEU A 115 12.38 5.15 -1.01
CA LEU A 115 11.52 4.82 0.13
C LEU A 115 12.32 4.30 1.32
N ALA A 116 13.36 3.49 1.09
CA ALA A 116 14.19 2.97 2.17
C ALA A 116 14.91 4.11 2.92
N ARG A 117 15.49 5.06 2.19
CA ARG A 117 16.14 6.24 2.79
C ARG A 117 15.13 7.13 3.52
N LEU A 118 13.99 7.43 2.90
CA LEU A 118 12.94 8.24 3.53
C LEU A 118 12.39 7.57 4.79
N GLY A 119 12.21 6.24 4.75
CA GLY A 119 11.73 5.45 5.87
C GLY A 119 12.74 5.46 7.02
N LEU A 120 14.04 5.33 6.74
CA LEU A 120 15.08 5.46 7.76
C LEU A 120 15.14 6.86 8.38
N LEU A 121 14.94 7.92 7.60
CA LEU A 121 14.91 9.29 8.12
C LEU A 121 13.71 9.54 9.04
N HIS A 122 12.57 8.91 8.76
CA HIS A 122 11.33 9.11 9.53
C HIS A 122 11.22 8.15 10.73
N PHE A 123 11.38 6.85 10.50
CA PHE A 123 11.19 5.77 11.48
C PHE A 123 12.49 5.27 12.13
N GLY A 124 13.64 5.58 11.53
CA GLY A 124 14.95 5.09 11.98
C GLY A 124 15.60 5.93 13.08
N ALA A 125 14.98 7.05 13.47
CA ALA A 125 15.44 7.81 14.62
C ALA A 125 15.11 7.03 15.91
N GLU A 126 16.07 6.25 16.42
CA GLU A 126 16.07 5.91 17.83
C GLU A 126 15.97 7.23 18.60
N ARG A 127 14.86 7.44 19.32
CA ARG A 127 14.81 8.47 20.37
C ARG A 127 15.82 8.04 21.43
N LEU A 128 17.04 8.57 21.33
CA LEU A 128 18.02 8.58 22.41
C LEU A 128 17.44 9.28 23.65
#